data_AF-K1Y457-F1
#
_entry.id   AF-K1Y457-F1
#
_cell.length_a   1.000
_cell.length_b   1.000
_cell.length_c   1.000
_cell.angle_alpha   90.00
_cell.angle_beta   90.00
_cell.angle_gamma   90.00
#
_symmetry.space_group_name_H-M   'P 1'
#
loop_
_entity.id
_entity.type
_entity.pdbx_description
1 polymer ?
#
loop_
_entity_poly.entity_id
_entity_poly.type
_entity_poly.pdbx_seq_one_letter_code
_entity_poly.pdbx_strand_id
1 'polypeptide(L)'
;YFNPDPSKIGNFLVDNGNIKGNKVWIKTEKGLKAIPVTAGATDGITSIILSGVKAGDELVVGIEKTVAIKSSASILPTPPPGEGHAAQ
;
A
#
# COMPACT_ATOMS: atom_id res chain seq x y z
N TYR A 1 -6.05 -4.90 -13.73
CA TYR A 1 -4.66 -5.40 -13.71
C TYR A 1 -3.87 -4.55 -12.73
N PHE A 2 -3.32 -5.18 -11.69
CA PHE A 2 -2.61 -4.48 -10.63
C PHE A 2 -1.10 -4.47 -10.92
N ASN A 3 -0.54 -3.28 -11.14
CA ASN A 3 0.89 -3.07 -11.32
C ASN A 3 1.38 -2.10 -10.23
N PRO A 4 2.03 -2.59 -9.16
CA PRO A 4 2.57 -1.78 -8.08
C PRO A 4 3.58 -0.77 -8.64
N ASP A 5 3.23 0.52 -8.58
CA ASP A 5 4.12 1.62 -8.89
C ASP A 5 5.02 1.86 -7.67
N PRO A 6 6.35 1.69 -7.79
CA PRO A 6 7.29 1.93 -6.70
C PRO A 6 7.09 3.32 -6.05
N SER A 7 6.71 4.31 -6.85
CA SER A 7 6.46 5.69 -6.41
C SER A 7 5.24 5.83 -5.50
N LYS A 8 4.31 4.87 -5.53
CA LYS A 8 3.04 4.89 -4.78
C LYS A 8 3.02 3.94 -3.58
N ILE A 9 4.01 3.05 -3.49
CA ILE A 9 4.09 2.00 -2.46
C ILE A 9 5.10 2.36 -1.36
N GLY A 10 5.78 3.50 -1.48
CA GLY A 10 6.71 3.98 -0.46
C GLY A 10 8.05 3.25 -0.54
N ASN A 11 8.53 2.70 0.59
CA ASN A 11 9.88 2.14 0.71
C ASN A 11 10.01 0.66 0.31
N PHE A 12 8.95 0.00 -0.17
CA PHE A 12 9.05 -1.40 -0.55
C PHE A 12 9.70 -1.56 -1.93
N LEU A 13 10.69 -2.45 -2.02
CA LEU A 13 11.28 -2.83 -3.30
C LEU A 13 10.25 -3.63 -4.11
N VAL A 14 10.00 -3.21 -5.35
CA VAL A 14 9.13 -3.91 -6.28
C VAL A 14 9.98 -4.67 -7.29
N ASP A 15 10.07 -5.98 -7.12
CA ASP A 15 10.77 -6.87 -8.06
C ASP A 15 9.77 -7.39 -9.09
N ASN A 16 9.75 -6.74 -10.25
CA ASN A 16 8.91 -7.12 -11.39
C ASN A 16 9.79 -7.77 -12.46
N GLY A 17 10.09 -9.06 -12.28
CA GLY A 17 10.70 -9.86 -13.33
C GLY A 17 9.88 -9.78 -14.62
N ASN A 18 10.53 -9.89 -15.78
CA ASN A 18 9.87 -9.86 -17.09
C ASN A 18 9.04 -11.14 -17.32
N ILE A 19 7.89 -11.20 -16.64
CA ILE A 19 6.99 -12.36 -16.60
C ILE A 19 5.92 -12.17 -17.67
N LYS A 20 5.88 -13.10 -18.63
CA LYS A 20 4.80 -13.19 -19.61
C LYS A 20 3.68 -14.08 -19.05
N GLY A 21 2.46 -13.54 -18.93
CA GLY A 21 1.28 -14.29 -18.49
C GLY A 21 0.74 -13.88 -17.11
N ASN A 22 0.04 -14.81 -16.46
CA ASN A 22 -0.56 -14.57 -15.14
C ASN A 22 0.53 -14.47 -14.07
N LYS A 23 0.43 -13.43 -13.24
CA LYS A 23 1.34 -13.20 -12.13
C LYS A 23 0.57 -12.73 -10.91
N VAL A 24 1.11 -13.04 -9.76
CA VAL A 24 0.63 -12.54 -8.47
C VAL A 24 1.76 -11.85 -7.73
N TRP A 25 1.40 -11.01 -6.78
CA TRP A 25 2.35 -10.30 -5.95
C TRP A 25 2.38 -10.96 -4.58
N ILE A 26 3.57 -11.36 -4.15
CA ILE A 26 3.79 -11.88 -2.80
C ILE A 26 4.58 -10.86 -1.98
N LYS A 27 4.30 -10.81 -0.69
CA LYS A 27 5.08 -10.03 0.26
C LYS A 27 6.28 -10.85 0.71
N THR A 28 7.44 -10.21 0.66
CA THR A 28 8.72 -10.75 1.11
C THR A 28 9.32 -9.80 2.14
N GLU A 29 10.35 -10.23 2.88
CA GLU A 29 11.05 -9.40 3.86
C GLU A 29 11.59 -8.08 3.27
N LYS A 30 11.89 -8.06 1.96
CA LYS A 30 12.47 -6.92 1.25
C LYS A 30 11.44 -6.07 0.51
N GLY A 31 10.20 -6.53 0.38
CA GLY A 31 9.17 -5.85 -0.40
C GLY A 31 8.26 -6.78 -1.19
N LEU A 32 7.78 -6.30 -2.33
CA LEU A 32 6.83 -7.00 -3.16
C LEU A 32 7.54 -7.67 -4.34
N LYS A 33 7.29 -8.96 -4.52
CA LYS A 33 7.85 -9.73 -5.62
C LYS A 33 6.75 -10.25 -6.53
N ALA A 34 6.90 -10.02 -7.83
CA ALA A 34 6.05 -10.62 -8.84
C ALA A 34 6.47 -12.08 -9.05
N ILE A 35 5.50 -12.99 -8.95
CA ILE A 35 5.70 -14.41 -9.17
C ILE A 35 4.80 -14.88 -10.31
N PRO A 36 5.34 -15.55 -11.33
CA PRO A 36 4.53 -16.18 -12.37
C PRO A 36 3.68 -17.29 -11.75
N VAL A 37 2.41 -17.34 -12.12
CA VAL A 37 1.50 -18.40 -11.69
C VAL A 37 0.77 -19.02 -12.86
N THR A 38 0.47 -20.31 -12.73
CA THR A 38 -0.47 -20.98 -13.61
C THR A 38 -1.83 -21.01 -12.91
N ALA A 39 -2.77 -20.22 -13.41
CA ALA A 39 -4.15 -20.26 -12.96
C ALA A 39 -4.89 -21.41 -13.66
N GLY A 40 -5.66 -22.18 -12.90
CA GLY A 40 -6.59 -23.18 -13.38
C GLY A 40 -7.99 -22.60 -13.54
N ALA A 41 -9.01 -23.37 -13.14
CA ALA A 41 -10.39 -22.94 -13.20
C ALA A 41 -10.66 -21.71 -12.31
N THR A 42 -11.57 -20.86 -12.77
CA THR A 42 -12.05 -19.67 -12.06
C THR A 42 -13.57 -19.64 -12.06
N ASP A 43 -14.14 -19.31 -10.91
CA ASP A 43 -15.58 -19.11 -10.74
C ASP A 43 -15.95 -17.61 -10.81
N GLY A 44 -15.06 -16.79 -11.39
CA GLY A 44 -15.24 -15.34 -11.56
C GLY A 44 -14.88 -14.50 -10.32
N ILE A 45 -14.91 -15.09 -9.13
CA ILE A 45 -14.49 -14.46 -7.87
C ILE A 45 -13.21 -15.11 -7.37
N THR A 46 -13.18 -16.44 -7.33
CA THR A 46 -12.04 -17.25 -6.90
C THR A 46 -11.39 -17.94 -8.08
N SER A 47 -10.06 -17.99 -8.07
CA SER A 47 -9.27 -18.69 -9.07
C SER A 47 -8.37 -19.71 -8.39
N ILE A 48 -8.33 -20.92 -8.92
CA ILE A 48 -7.45 -21.97 -8.42
C ILE A 48 -6.05 -21.74 -9.00
N ILE A 49 -5.03 -21.69 -8.14
CA ILE A 49 -3.63 -21.64 -8.59
C ILE A 49 -3.09 -23.06 -8.64
N LEU A 50 -2.65 -23.49 -9.83
CA LEU A 50 -2.07 -24.83 -10.05
C LEU A 50 -0.59 -24.87 -9.70
N SER A 51 0.13 -23.77 -9.92
CA SER A 51 1.56 -23.67 -9.63
C SER A 51 2.04 -22.21 -9.54
N GLY A 52 3.19 -22.01 -8.90
CA GLY A 52 3.88 -20.73 -8.80
C GLY A 52 3.96 -20.16 -7.39
N VAL A 53 2.98 -20.47 -6.53
CA VAL A 53 2.96 -20.06 -5.11
C VAL A 53 2.99 -21.27 -4.19
N LYS A 54 3.52 -21.12 -2.98
CA LYS A 54 3.57 -22.16 -1.95
C LYS A 54 2.61 -21.84 -0.81
N ALA A 55 2.16 -22.88 -0.11
CA ALA A 55 1.42 -22.70 1.12
C ALA A 55 2.30 -21.95 2.14
N GLY A 56 1.76 -20.87 2.70
CA GLY A 56 2.49 -19.96 3.60
C GLY A 56 2.96 -18.66 2.95
N ASP A 57 2.89 -18.52 1.62
CA ASP A 57 3.18 -17.25 0.95
C ASP A 57 2.05 -16.23 1.20
N GLU A 58 2.41 -15.02 1.63
CA GLU A 58 1.46 -13.91 1.81
C GLU A 58 1.16 -13.26 0.44
N LEU A 59 -0.04 -13.47 -0.06
CA LEU A 59 -0.51 -12.92 -1.33
C LEU A 59 -1.10 -11.51 -1.15
N VAL A 60 -0.72 -10.58 -2.02
CA VAL A 60 -1.33 -9.26 -2.07
C VAL A 60 -2.58 -9.30 -2.93
N VAL A 61 -3.74 -9.17 -2.29
CA VAL A 61 -5.07 -9.15 -2.94
C VAL A 61 -5.62 -7.74 -3.18
N GLY A 62 -5.00 -6.72 -2.56
CA GLY A 62 -5.36 -5.31 -2.76
C GLY A 62 -4.35 -4.38 -2.08
N ILE A 63 -4.31 -3.12 -2.52
CA ILE A 63 -3.69 -2.04 -1.73
C ILE A 63 -4.75 -0.98 -1.45
N GLU A 64 -4.83 -0.57 -0.20
CA GLU A 64 -5.59 0.61 0.19
C GLU A 64 -4.68 1.83 0.26
N LYS A 65 -5.09 2.93 -0.37
CA LYS A 65 -4.35 4.19 -0.32
C LYS A 65 -4.79 4.93 0.94
N THR A 66 -4.03 4.79 2.03
CA THR A 66 -4.22 5.64 3.21
C THR A 66 -3.70 7.04 2.89
N VAL A 67 -4.61 7.97 2.58
CA VAL A 67 -4.26 9.38 2.49
C VAL A 67 -3.99 9.84 3.92
N ALA A 68 -2.73 10.07 4.26
CA ALA A 68 -2.39 10.74 5.51
C ALA A 68 -3.08 12.10 5.50
N ILE A 69 -4.16 12.24 6.26
CA ILE A 69 -4.75 13.53 6.57
C ILE A 69 -3.63 14.27 7.29
N LYS A 70 -2.97 15.21 6.62
CA LYS A 70 -2.13 16.18 7.33
C LYS A 70 -3.06 16.80 8.36
N SER A 71 -2.81 16.52 9.64
CA SER A 71 -3.40 17.28 10.73
C SER A 71 -2.89 18.69 10.51
N SER A 72 -3.70 19.52 9.85
CA SER A 72 -3.45 20.95 9.77
C SER A 72 -3.49 21.42 11.20
N ALA A 73 -2.31 21.64 11.79
CA ALA A 73 -2.19 22.34 13.04
C ALA A 73 -3.03 23.63 12.90
N SER A 74 -4.08 23.74 13.71
CA SER A 74 -4.89 24.95 13.77
C SER A 74 -3.96 26.12 14.04
N ILE A 75 -3.73 26.95 13.02
CA ILE A 75 -3.10 28.25 13.17
C ILE A 75 -4.17 29.15 13.77
N LEU A 76 -4.54 28.90 15.03
CA LEU A 76 -5.29 29.87 15.80
C LEU A 76 -4.30 31.01 16.10
N PRO A 77 -4.58 32.26 15.68
CA PRO A 77 -3.75 33.38 16.07
C PRO A 77 -3.78 33.46 17.60
N THR A 78 -2.60 33.42 18.23
CA THR A 78 -2.46 33.70 19.65
C THR A 78 -3.04 35.09 19.93
N PRO A 79 -3.97 35.23 20.89
CA PRO A 79 -4.50 36.54 21.24
C PRO A 79 -3.36 37.44 21.76
N PRO A 80 -3.39 38.75 21.46
CA PRO A 80 -2.37 39.67 21.91
C PRO A 80 -2.28 39.67 23.45
N PRO A 81 -1.08 39.85 24.03
CA PRO A 81 -0.94 39.97 25.48
C PRO A 81 -1.78 41.15 25.96
N GLY A 82 -2.79 40.90 26.79
CA GLY A 82 -3.62 41.95 27.36
C GLY A 82 -2.75 42.89 28.19
N GLU A 83 -2.74 44.18 27.85
CA GLU A 83 -2.31 45.24 28.74
C GLU A 83 -3.14 45.13 30.03
N GLY A 84 -2.47 44.79 31.12
CA GLY A 84 -3.06 44.84 32.45
C GLY A 84 -3.40 46.30 32.78
N HIS A 85 -4.65 46.69 32.54
CA HIS A 85 -5.22 47.82 33.25
C HIS A 85 -5.45 47.39 34.69
N ALA A 86 -4.47 47.72 35.53
CA ALA A 86 -4.62 47.75 36.97
C ALA A 86 -5.85 48.59 37.31
N ALA A 87 -6.77 47.99 38.07
CA ALA A 87 -7.82 48.71 38.76
C ALA A 87 -7.16 49.64 39.79
N GLN A 88 -7.41 50.94 39.68
CA GLN A 88 -7.51 51.89 40.79
C GLN A 88 -8.50 53.00 40.42
#